data_AF-A0A1F6PN83-F1
#
_entry.id   AF-A0A1F6PN83-F1
#
_cell.length_a   1.000
_cell.length_b   1.000
_cell.length_c   1.000
_cell.angle_alpha   90.00
_cell.angle_beta   90.00
_cell.angle_gamma   90.00
#
_symmetry.space_group_name_H-M   'P 1'
#
loop_
_entity.id
_entity.type
_entity.pdbx_description
1 polymer ?
#
loop_
_entity_poly.entity_id
_entity_poly.type
_entity_poly.pdbx_seq_one_letter_code
_entity_poly.pdbx_strand_id
1 'polypeptide(L)'
;MNKKILSVHSKSALPKLNNNVAVVNKLEDDFRLFIGKLQDAPEAAYTLLAQMLQDDESVGCDGVGVYLSSYIYELLKLNISLNSNQTDINVILTSTSARRKDLLSKALPAQQLSIIDPGNQIEYDIKSVRPEIAVMNIALQKIISFAFTNKLTLNQNSIIIASDTFINLGNGERVGKINQESVPLGDQIEKLQSQMGKEIKATTGLVVYKIQDGAIHINNACSTVRFRPLDCPMSAEERQLLTSLVEDKEYKYLKPLLLKEIVTVQDITEAYCVEGKHKNKAGGFGIQDRELFLCIENIHGDPCTVVGLPVSIINSRFIDSFITMRSVSEIISSYWPEEIERTKIVY
;
A
#
# COMPACT_ATOMS: atom_id res chain seq x y z
N MET A 1 -23.58 -13.84 5.95
CA MET A 1 -22.85 -14.01 7.24
C MET A 1 -23.63 -15.02 8.10
N ASN A 2 -22.95 -15.80 8.95
CA ASN A 2 -23.61 -16.80 9.79
C ASN A 2 -24.09 -16.13 11.10
N LYS A 3 -25.40 -16.11 11.40
CA LYS A 3 -25.99 -15.43 12.58
C LYS A 3 -25.35 -15.80 13.92
N LYS A 4 -24.69 -16.97 13.97
CA LYS A 4 -23.93 -17.47 15.12
C LYS A 4 -22.72 -16.58 15.50
N ILE A 5 -22.08 -15.94 14.51
CA ILE A 5 -20.85 -15.12 14.66
C ILE A 5 -21.13 -13.82 15.41
N LEU A 6 -22.22 -13.13 15.04
CA LEU A 6 -22.67 -11.89 15.69
C LEU A 6 -23.08 -12.12 17.16
N SER A 7 -23.53 -13.34 17.50
CA SER A 7 -24.02 -13.68 18.85
C SER A 7 -22.90 -14.00 19.86
N VAL A 8 -21.69 -14.36 19.39
CA VAL A 8 -20.55 -14.70 20.26
C VAL A 8 -19.85 -13.42 20.76
N HIS A 9 -19.72 -12.40 19.91
CA HIS A 9 -18.98 -11.16 20.25
C HIS A 9 -19.81 -10.06 20.90
N SER A 10 -21.13 -10.11 20.81
CA SER A 10 -21.97 -9.29 21.69
C SER A 10 -21.81 -9.68 23.18
N LYS A 11 -21.12 -10.79 23.48
CA LYS A 11 -20.99 -11.39 24.82
C LYS A 11 -19.54 -11.67 25.28
N SER A 12 -18.51 -11.49 24.45
CA SER A 12 -17.10 -11.76 24.82
C SER A 12 -16.45 -10.56 25.52
N ALA A 13 -15.67 -10.79 26.58
CA ALA A 13 -14.93 -9.74 27.28
C ALA A 13 -13.84 -9.14 26.36
N LEU A 14 -13.86 -7.82 26.17
CA LEU A 14 -12.85 -7.10 25.40
C LEU A 14 -11.58 -6.89 26.23
N PRO A 15 -10.39 -6.73 25.60
CA PRO A 15 -9.15 -6.51 26.33
C PRO A 15 -9.21 -5.20 27.11
N LYS A 16 -8.74 -5.20 28.37
CA LYS A 16 -8.69 -3.99 29.20
C LYS A 16 -7.52 -3.09 28.77
N LEU A 17 -7.83 -1.94 28.17
CA LEU A 17 -6.85 -0.88 27.91
C LEU A 17 -6.58 -0.10 29.20
N ASN A 18 -5.31 0.16 29.52
CA ASN A 18 -4.88 0.96 30.68
C ASN A 18 -5.02 2.48 30.42
N ASN A 19 -6.15 2.91 29.87
CA ASN A 19 -6.41 4.29 29.45
C ASN A 19 -7.69 4.85 30.10
N ASN A 20 -7.98 6.13 29.85
CA ASN A 20 -9.18 6.83 30.34
C ASN A 20 -10.44 5.98 30.08
N VAL A 21 -11.11 5.57 31.17
CA VAL A 21 -12.26 4.65 31.17
C VAL A 21 -13.36 5.10 30.19
N ALA A 22 -13.56 6.41 30.03
CA ALA A 22 -14.57 6.94 29.11
C ALA A 22 -14.25 6.66 27.63
N VAL A 23 -12.97 6.75 27.24
CA VAL A 23 -12.51 6.48 25.86
C VAL A 23 -12.64 4.99 25.55
N VAL A 24 -12.25 4.13 26.50
CA VAL A 24 -12.33 2.67 26.38
C VAL A 24 -13.78 2.20 26.22
N ASN A 25 -14.71 2.74 27.04
CA ASN A 25 -16.12 2.39 26.95
C ASN A 25 -16.74 2.83 25.61
N LYS A 26 -16.42 4.04 25.13
CA LYS A 26 -16.89 4.53 23.83
C LYS A 26 -16.41 3.63 22.69
N LEU A 27 -15.12 3.26 22.67
CA LEU A 27 -14.55 2.41 21.62
C LEU A 27 -15.18 1.02 21.62
N GLU A 28 -15.51 0.47 22.79
CA GLU A 28 -16.24 -0.79 22.93
C GLU A 28 -17.65 -0.71 22.33
N ASP A 29 -18.40 0.35 22.62
CA ASP A 29 -19.76 0.54 22.08
C ASP A 29 -19.74 0.72 20.55
N ASP A 30 -18.83 1.56 20.05
CA ASP A 30 -18.62 1.78 18.62
C ASP A 30 -18.23 0.48 17.91
N PHE A 31 -17.38 -0.34 18.55
CA PHE A 31 -17.00 -1.64 18.03
C PHE A 31 -18.19 -2.61 17.92
N ARG A 32 -19.03 -2.70 18.95
CA ARG A 32 -20.24 -3.56 18.91
C ARG A 32 -21.19 -3.11 17.80
N LEU A 33 -21.34 -1.79 17.61
CA LEU A 33 -22.16 -1.22 16.55
C LEU A 33 -21.58 -1.52 15.16
N PHE A 34 -20.26 -1.43 15.00
CA PHE A 34 -19.53 -1.80 13.79
C PHE A 34 -19.84 -3.25 13.39
N ILE A 35 -19.69 -4.20 14.33
CA ILE A 35 -19.99 -5.62 14.10
C ILE A 35 -21.44 -5.83 13.65
N GLY A 36 -22.40 -5.19 14.34
CA GLY A 36 -23.82 -5.30 14.00
C GLY A 36 -24.17 -4.77 12.60
N LYS A 37 -23.42 -3.80 12.09
CA LYS A 37 -23.65 -3.18 10.77
C LYS A 37 -22.92 -3.88 9.63
N LEU A 38 -21.85 -4.62 9.91
CA LEU A 38 -20.94 -5.13 8.87
C LEU A 38 -21.65 -5.97 7.79
N GLN A 39 -22.71 -6.69 8.15
CA GLN A 39 -23.51 -7.48 7.20
C GLN A 39 -24.51 -6.64 6.40
N ASP A 40 -25.32 -5.86 7.11
CA ASP A 40 -26.56 -5.29 6.55
C ASP A 40 -26.38 -3.83 6.11
N ALA A 41 -25.31 -3.17 6.58
CA ALA A 41 -24.96 -1.79 6.25
C ALA A 41 -23.42 -1.59 6.23
N PRO A 42 -22.68 -2.28 5.34
CA PRO A 42 -21.21 -2.30 5.32
C PRO A 42 -20.57 -0.91 5.17
N GLU A 43 -21.13 -0.03 4.35
CA GLU A 43 -20.62 1.35 4.22
C GLU A 43 -20.70 2.13 5.54
N ALA A 44 -21.82 2.00 6.26
CA ALA A 44 -21.99 2.61 7.57
C ALA A 44 -21.06 1.98 8.62
N ALA A 45 -20.81 0.67 8.52
CA ALA A 45 -19.84 -0.02 9.37
C ALA A 45 -18.42 0.54 9.13
N TYR A 46 -17.97 0.63 7.89
CA TYR A 46 -16.62 1.14 7.58
C TYR A 46 -16.47 2.64 7.82
N THR A 47 -17.57 3.41 7.73
CA THR A 47 -17.60 4.80 8.19
C THR A 47 -17.33 4.90 9.69
N LEU A 48 -17.98 4.05 10.50
CA LEU A 48 -17.74 3.99 11.94
C LEU A 48 -16.31 3.55 12.27
N LEU A 49 -15.78 2.54 11.57
CA LEU A 49 -14.39 2.13 11.72
C LEU A 49 -13.41 3.28 11.42
N ALA A 50 -13.69 4.11 10.41
CA ALA A 50 -12.87 5.27 10.08
C ALA A 50 -12.89 6.32 11.21
N GLN A 51 -14.06 6.56 11.81
CA GLN A 51 -14.19 7.45 12.97
C GLN A 51 -13.42 6.89 14.18
N MET A 52 -13.53 5.59 14.44
CA MET A 52 -12.77 4.94 15.51
C MET A 52 -11.26 5.11 15.33
N LEU A 53 -10.74 4.88 14.12
CA LEU A 53 -9.30 5.06 13.81
C LEU A 53 -8.85 6.52 14.00
N GLN A 54 -9.70 7.48 13.63
CA GLN A 54 -9.41 8.90 13.81
C GLN A 54 -9.37 9.30 15.29
N ASP A 55 -10.31 8.77 16.09
CA ASP A 55 -10.33 8.99 17.53
C ASP A 55 -9.10 8.35 18.20
N ASP A 56 -8.72 7.13 17.80
CA ASP A 56 -7.58 6.34 18.31
C ASP A 56 -6.23 7.08 18.17
N GLU A 57 -5.98 7.66 16.99
CA GLU A 57 -4.77 8.45 16.76
C GLU A 57 -4.72 9.71 17.61
N SER A 58 -5.86 10.37 17.83
CA SER A 58 -5.92 11.61 18.60
C SER A 58 -5.55 11.42 20.08
N VAL A 59 -5.67 10.18 20.57
CA VAL A 59 -5.34 9.79 21.95
C VAL A 59 -4.05 8.96 22.04
N GLY A 60 -3.40 8.67 20.90
CA GLY A 60 -2.11 7.97 20.85
C GLY A 60 -2.16 6.52 21.34
N CYS A 61 -3.28 5.82 21.19
CA CYS A 61 -3.39 4.40 21.53
C CYS A 61 -3.50 3.52 20.29
N ASP A 62 -3.00 2.27 20.39
CA ASP A 62 -3.28 1.19 19.42
C ASP A 62 -4.65 0.54 19.72
N GLY A 63 -5.62 1.33 20.21
CA GLY A 63 -6.85 0.85 20.81
C GLY A 63 -7.71 0.10 19.81
N VAL A 64 -7.90 0.65 18.60
CA VAL A 64 -8.73 0.02 17.56
C VAL A 64 -8.18 -1.35 17.14
N GLY A 65 -6.85 -1.48 17.06
CA GLY A 65 -6.18 -2.76 16.78
C GLY A 65 -6.49 -3.83 17.82
N VAL A 66 -6.55 -3.46 19.10
CA VAL A 66 -6.85 -4.38 20.22
C VAL A 66 -8.28 -4.94 20.15
N TYR A 67 -9.29 -4.13 19.80
CA TYR A 67 -10.65 -4.63 19.63
C TYR A 67 -10.80 -5.50 18.38
N LEU A 68 -10.18 -5.09 17.27
CA LEU A 68 -10.22 -5.84 16.02
C LEU A 68 -9.50 -7.19 16.12
N SER A 69 -8.44 -7.28 16.92
CA SER A 69 -7.67 -8.51 17.18
C SER A 69 -8.57 -9.70 17.52
N SER A 70 -9.34 -9.58 18.60
CA SER A 70 -10.21 -10.67 19.09
C SER A 70 -11.27 -11.06 18.07
N TYR A 71 -11.84 -10.08 17.36
CA TYR A 71 -12.89 -10.33 16.37
C TYR A 71 -12.36 -10.98 15.10
N ILE A 72 -11.28 -10.44 14.53
CA ILE A 72 -10.65 -11.03 13.34
C ILE A 72 -10.16 -12.44 13.65
N TYR A 73 -9.61 -12.69 14.85
CA TYR A 73 -9.19 -14.01 15.26
C TYR A 73 -10.34 -15.04 15.25
N GLU A 74 -11.49 -14.69 15.84
CA GLU A 74 -12.66 -15.58 15.85
C GLU A 74 -13.29 -15.73 14.45
N LEU A 75 -13.30 -14.68 13.63
CA LEU A 75 -13.71 -14.78 12.23
C LEU A 75 -12.84 -15.79 11.47
N LEU A 76 -11.52 -15.69 11.65
CA LEU A 76 -10.56 -16.58 11.01
C LEU A 76 -10.77 -18.03 11.49
N LYS A 77 -10.95 -18.28 12.79
CA LYS A 77 -11.23 -19.64 13.31
C LYS A 77 -12.41 -20.35 12.66
N LEU A 78 -13.41 -19.60 12.21
CA LEU A 78 -14.61 -20.18 11.59
C LEU A 78 -14.36 -20.63 10.15
N ASN A 79 -13.35 -20.06 9.49
CA ASN A 79 -13.06 -20.26 8.07
C ASN A 79 -11.67 -20.86 7.80
N ILE A 80 -10.81 -20.99 8.82
CA ILE A 80 -9.44 -21.49 8.71
C ILE A 80 -9.24 -22.76 9.50
N SER A 81 -8.57 -23.72 8.88
CA SER A 81 -8.00 -24.87 9.59
C SER A 81 -6.58 -24.51 10.03
N LEU A 82 -6.32 -24.55 11.34
CA LEU A 82 -4.96 -24.37 11.86
C LEU A 82 -4.20 -25.69 11.73
N ASN A 83 -3.15 -25.71 10.93
CA ASN A 83 -2.23 -26.85 10.86
C ASN A 83 -1.18 -26.73 11.96
N SER A 84 -1.42 -27.40 13.09
CA SER A 84 -0.49 -27.41 14.23
C SER A 84 0.85 -28.10 13.95
N ASN A 85 0.96 -28.86 12.85
CA ASN A 85 2.17 -29.61 12.52
C ASN A 85 3.16 -28.78 11.67
N GLN A 86 2.75 -27.61 11.17
CA GLN A 86 3.60 -26.74 10.36
C GLN A 86 4.10 -25.56 11.19
N THR A 87 5.42 -25.51 11.42
CA THR A 87 6.06 -24.49 12.26
C THR A 87 6.73 -23.37 11.46
N ASP A 88 6.80 -23.51 10.12
CA ASP A 88 7.43 -22.50 9.27
C ASP A 88 6.60 -21.22 9.21
N ILE A 89 7.28 -20.08 9.24
CA ILE A 89 6.63 -18.78 9.08
C ILE A 89 6.12 -18.63 7.66
N ASN A 90 4.87 -18.15 7.55
CA ASN A 90 4.24 -17.87 6.27
C ASN A 90 3.66 -16.45 6.26
N VAL A 91 4.25 -15.57 5.46
CA VAL A 91 3.73 -14.22 5.21
C VAL A 91 2.74 -14.28 4.06
N ILE A 92 1.54 -13.77 4.29
CA ILE A 92 0.42 -13.77 3.35
C ILE A 92 0.14 -12.34 2.92
N LEU A 93 0.40 -12.02 1.66
CA LEU A 93 0.00 -10.73 1.08
C LEU A 93 -1.41 -10.83 0.50
N THR A 94 -2.34 -10.01 0.98
CA THR A 94 -3.72 -9.91 0.49
C THR A 94 -3.85 -8.75 -0.50
N SER A 95 -3.28 -8.91 -1.70
CA SER A 95 -3.28 -7.85 -2.70
C SER A 95 -3.27 -8.35 -4.13
N THR A 96 -4.04 -7.68 -5.00
CA THR A 96 -3.98 -7.85 -6.46
C THR A 96 -2.85 -7.03 -7.10
N SER A 97 -2.26 -6.06 -6.38
CA SER A 97 -1.24 -5.15 -6.92
C SER A 97 0.05 -5.86 -7.26
N ALA A 98 0.41 -5.92 -8.55
CA ALA A 98 1.69 -6.45 -9.02
C ALA A 98 2.89 -5.77 -8.35
N ARG A 99 2.80 -4.46 -8.08
CA ARG A 99 3.85 -3.68 -7.42
C ARG A 99 4.09 -4.11 -5.97
N ARG A 100 3.01 -4.36 -5.21
CA ARG A 100 3.14 -4.84 -3.81
C ARG A 100 3.68 -6.26 -3.76
N LYS A 101 3.27 -7.11 -4.72
CA LYS A 101 3.77 -8.48 -4.88
C LYS A 101 5.27 -8.50 -5.17
N ASP A 102 5.71 -7.70 -6.14
CA ASP A 102 7.13 -7.58 -6.51
C ASP A 102 7.98 -7.01 -5.36
N LEU A 103 7.52 -5.94 -4.72
CA LEU A 103 8.25 -5.33 -3.62
C LEU A 103 8.41 -6.29 -2.43
N LEU A 104 7.35 -7.02 -2.06
CA LEU A 104 7.43 -7.98 -0.96
C LEU A 104 8.25 -9.24 -1.32
N SER A 105 8.25 -9.67 -2.59
CA SER A 105 9.07 -10.80 -3.04
C SER A 105 10.57 -10.47 -3.11
N LYS A 106 10.93 -9.19 -3.27
CA LYS A 106 12.32 -8.73 -3.09
C LYS A 106 12.71 -8.64 -1.61
N ALA A 107 11.75 -8.37 -0.74
CA ALA A 107 11.99 -8.18 0.68
C ALA A 107 12.11 -9.49 1.47
N LEU A 108 11.38 -10.54 1.06
CA LEU A 108 11.29 -11.82 1.75
C LEU A 108 11.81 -12.99 0.90
N PRO A 109 12.37 -14.05 1.51
CA PRO A 109 12.62 -15.32 0.83
C PRO A 109 11.32 -15.92 0.25
N ALA A 110 11.39 -16.48 -0.95
CA ALA A 110 10.22 -17.03 -1.64
C ALA A 110 9.49 -18.13 -0.84
N GLN A 111 10.22 -18.90 -0.03
CA GLN A 111 9.66 -19.97 0.80
C GLN A 111 8.78 -19.44 1.95
N GLN A 112 8.96 -18.17 2.33
CA GLN A 112 8.22 -17.53 3.42
C GLN A 112 7.05 -16.68 2.92
N LEU A 113 6.86 -16.54 1.61
CA LEU A 113 5.84 -15.65 1.02
C LEU A 113 4.77 -16.43 0.27
N SER A 114 3.55 -16.36 0.78
CA SER A 114 2.33 -16.71 0.07
C SER A 114 1.64 -15.44 -0.44
N ILE A 115 1.29 -15.40 -1.72
CA ILE A 115 0.50 -14.31 -2.28
C ILE A 115 -0.90 -14.83 -2.52
N ILE A 116 -1.89 -14.19 -1.89
CA ILE A 116 -3.29 -14.54 -2.09
C ILE A 116 -3.98 -13.37 -2.76
N ASP A 117 -4.62 -13.67 -3.88
CA ASP A 117 -5.54 -12.73 -4.51
C ASP A 117 -6.83 -12.70 -3.68
N PRO A 118 -7.17 -11.56 -3.05
CA PRO A 118 -8.38 -11.44 -2.24
C PRO A 118 -9.67 -11.53 -3.06
N GLY A 119 -9.58 -11.58 -4.40
CA GLY A 119 -10.69 -11.53 -5.34
C GLY A 119 -11.22 -10.10 -5.54
N ASN A 120 -12.30 -9.97 -6.30
CA ASN A 120 -13.02 -8.71 -6.42
C ASN A 120 -13.76 -8.41 -5.12
N GLN A 121 -13.24 -7.47 -4.34
CA GLN A 121 -13.86 -6.99 -3.12
C GLN A 121 -14.39 -5.57 -3.34
N ILE A 122 -15.56 -5.28 -2.75
CA ILE A 122 -16.09 -3.92 -2.70
C ILE A 122 -15.28 -3.16 -1.64
N GLU A 123 -14.56 -2.13 -2.06
CA GLU A 123 -13.83 -1.23 -1.19
C GLU A 123 -14.67 0.03 -0.93
N TYR A 124 -14.86 0.37 0.35
CA TYR A 124 -15.61 1.55 0.77
C TYR A 124 -14.63 2.69 1.09
N ASP A 125 -14.53 3.64 0.17
CA ASP A 125 -13.69 4.83 0.34
C ASP A 125 -14.40 5.91 1.16
N ILE A 126 -14.00 6.05 2.42
CA ILE A 126 -14.59 7.02 3.35
C ILE A 126 -13.95 8.39 3.14
N LYS A 127 -14.67 9.28 2.43
CA LYS A 127 -14.17 10.62 2.07
C LYS A 127 -14.23 11.67 3.17
N SER A 128 -14.95 11.39 4.27
CA SER A 128 -15.14 12.32 5.39
C SER A 128 -13.94 12.40 6.35
N VAL A 129 -12.93 11.55 6.16
CA VAL A 129 -11.73 11.47 6.99
C VAL A 129 -10.48 11.83 6.18
N ARG A 130 -9.38 12.12 6.89
CA ARG A 130 -8.08 12.40 6.27
C ARG A 130 -7.56 11.18 5.48
N PRO A 131 -6.76 11.36 4.40
CA PRO A 131 -6.29 10.27 3.54
C PRO A 131 -5.61 9.13 4.29
N GLU A 132 -4.83 9.44 5.33
CA GLU A 132 -4.12 8.46 6.15
C GLU A 132 -5.09 7.48 6.85
N ILE A 133 -6.19 7.99 7.40
CA ILE A 133 -7.24 7.16 8.02
C ILE A 133 -7.94 6.32 6.96
N ALA A 134 -8.27 6.93 5.82
CA ALA A 134 -8.99 6.23 4.75
C ALA A 134 -8.17 5.05 4.19
N VAL A 135 -6.86 5.20 3.97
CA VAL A 135 -6.02 4.08 3.49
C VAL A 135 -5.83 2.98 4.53
N MET A 136 -5.73 3.33 5.82
CA MET A 136 -5.69 2.33 6.91
C MET A 136 -7.01 1.57 7.00
N ASN A 137 -8.13 2.28 6.88
CA ASN A 137 -9.46 1.69 6.86
C ASN A 137 -9.62 0.70 5.70
N ILE A 138 -9.24 1.09 4.47
CA ILE A 138 -9.30 0.18 3.31
C ILE A 138 -8.35 -1.02 3.47
N ALA A 139 -7.16 -0.82 4.04
CA ALA A 139 -6.26 -1.94 4.35
C ALA A 139 -6.90 -2.93 5.35
N LEU A 140 -7.64 -2.44 6.35
CA LEU A 140 -8.41 -3.29 7.28
C LEU A 140 -9.57 -4.01 6.57
N GLN A 141 -10.29 -3.33 5.68
CA GLN A 141 -11.36 -3.95 4.87
C GLN A 141 -10.85 -5.19 4.14
N LYS A 142 -9.62 -5.14 3.62
CA LYS A 142 -8.97 -6.27 2.92
C LYS A 142 -8.69 -7.44 3.86
N ILE A 143 -8.21 -7.19 5.09
CA ILE A 143 -8.01 -8.26 6.10
C ILE A 143 -9.35 -8.88 6.50
N ILE A 144 -10.35 -8.05 6.77
CA ILE A 144 -11.69 -8.50 7.19
C ILE A 144 -12.32 -9.34 6.09
N SER A 145 -12.32 -8.84 4.86
CA SER A 145 -12.87 -9.55 3.70
C SER A 145 -12.10 -10.84 3.40
N PHE A 146 -10.77 -10.80 3.49
CA PHE A 146 -9.92 -11.99 3.37
C PHE A 146 -10.29 -13.07 4.38
N ALA A 147 -10.56 -12.69 5.64
CA ALA A 147 -10.99 -13.59 6.70
C ALA A 147 -12.37 -14.25 6.44
N PHE A 148 -13.21 -13.63 5.61
CA PHE A 148 -14.53 -14.15 5.26
C PHE A 148 -14.54 -15.07 4.04
N THR A 149 -13.74 -14.77 3.03
CA THR A 149 -13.91 -15.35 1.69
C THR A 149 -13.04 -16.58 1.44
N ASN A 150 -11.94 -16.73 2.17
CA ASN A 150 -10.94 -17.76 1.87
C ASN A 150 -10.98 -18.89 2.91
N LYS A 151 -11.24 -20.13 2.44
CA LYS A 151 -10.95 -21.34 3.21
C LYS A 151 -9.46 -21.62 3.11
N LEU A 152 -8.71 -21.26 4.15
CA LEU A 152 -7.26 -21.45 4.16
C LEU A 152 -6.85 -22.43 5.24
N THR A 153 -5.74 -23.10 4.97
CA THR A 153 -4.97 -23.77 6.01
C THR A 153 -3.87 -22.80 6.40
N LEU A 154 -4.01 -22.20 7.58
CA LEU A 154 -2.96 -21.36 8.16
C LEU A 154 -2.22 -22.15 9.24
N ASN A 155 -1.04 -21.70 9.62
CA ASN A 155 -0.39 -22.16 10.84
C ASN A 155 -0.30 -21.01 11.86
N GLN A 156 0.08 -21.33 13.10
CA GLN A 156 0.15 -20.33 14.18
C GLN A 156 1.19 -19.23 13.91
N ASN A 157 2.19 -19.49 13.06
CA ASN A 157 3.25 -18.55 12.70
C ASN A 157 2.95 -17.76 11.42
N SER A 158 1.71 -17.81 10.93
CA SER A 158 1.31 -17.05 9.74
C SER A 158 1.15 -15.55 10.07
N ILE A 159 1.52 -14.70 9.12
CA ILE A 159 1.35 -13.24 9.22
C ILE A 159 0.62 -12.75 7.97
N ILE A 160 -0.49 -12.04 8.14
CA ILE A 160 -1.27 -11.49 7.03
C ILE A 160 -0.94 -10.00 6.88
N ILE A 161 -0.64 -9.58 5.66
CA ILE A 161 -0.36 -8.18 5.29
C ILE A 161 -1.41 -7.70 4.30
N ALA A 162 -2.01 -6.55 4.60
CA ALA A 162 -2.82 -5.77 3.67
C ALA A 162 -2.31 -4.34 3.56
N SER A 163 -2.53 -3.71 2.41
CA SER A 163 -2.16 -2.32 2.20
C SER A 163 -3.04 -1.65 1.16
N ASP A 164 -3.21 -0.34 1.30
CA ASP A 164 -3.84 0.52 0.30
C ASP A 164 -3.07 1.83 0.12
N THR A 165 -3.17 2.45 -1.06
CA THR A 165 -2.34 3.60 -1.43
C THR A 165 -3.16 4.61 -2.20
N PHE A 166 -3.16 5.85 -1.73
CA PHE A 166 -3.65 7.01 -2.45
C PHE A 166 -2.49 7.84 -2.97
N ILE A 167 -2.68 8.37 -4.18
CA ILE A 167 -1.84 9.43 -4.74
C ILE A 167 -2.67 10.70 -4.70
N ASN A 168 -2.14 11.75 -4.08
CA ASN A 168 -2.75 13.05 -3.98
C ASN A 168 -1.88 14.09 -4.69
N LEU A 169 -2.50 15.00 -5.44
CA LEU A 169 -1.82 16.19 -5.95
C LEU A 169 -1.55 17.18 -4.82
N GLY A 170 -0.67 18.16 -5.02
CA GLY A 170 -0.38 19.21 -4.04
C GLY A 170 -1.59 20.03 -3.57
N ASN A 171 -2.70 20.04 -4.31
CA ASN A 171 -3.97 20.64 -3.92
C ASN A 171 -4.85 19.71 -3.04
N GLY A 172 -4.39 18.51 -2.70
CA GLY A 172 -5.11 17.48 -1.95
C GLY A 172 -5.98 16.55 -2.78
N GLU A 173 -6.19 16.83 -4.06
CA GLU A 173 -7.04 16.01 -4.95
C GLU A 173 -6.46 14.61 -5.14
N ARG A 174 -7.31 13.58 -5.02
CA ARG A 174 -6.88 12.20 -5.22
C ARG A 174 -6.86 11.84 -6.71
N VAL A 175 -5.75 11.24 -7.14
CA VAL A 175 -5.56 10.79 -8.51
C VAL A 175 -5.85 9.30 -8.64
N GLY A 176 -6.83 8.96 -9.47
CA GLY A 176 -7.17 7.58 -9.81
C GLY A 176 -6.21 6.96 -10.84
N LYS A 177 -6.42 5.67 -11.13
CA LYS A 177 -5.70 4.96 -12.19
C LYS A 177 -6.04 5.55 -13.56
N ILE A 178 -5.05 5.66 -14.45
CA ILE A 178 -5.30 5.96 -15.87
C ILE A 178 -5.57 4.63 -16.57
N ASN A 179 -6.85 4.34 -16.80
CA ASN A 179 -7.33 3.11 -17.41
C ASN A 179 -8.65 3.36 -18.11
N GLN A 180 -8.59 3.89 -19.32
CA GLN A 180 -9.76 3.85 -20.19
C GLN A 180 -9.23 3.61 -21.60
N GLU A 181 -9.40 2.38 -22.10
CA GLU A 181 -9.14 2.05 -23.50
C GLU A 181 -9.94 2.95 -24.46
N SER A 182 -11.01 3.57 -23.95
CA SER A 182 -11.85 4.56 -24.63
C SER A 182 -11.32 6.00 -24.60
N VAL A 183 -10.22 6.30 -23.91
CA VAL A 183 -9.63 7.65 -23.85
C VAL A 183 -8.48 7.73 -24.86
N PRO A 184 -8.44 8.73 -25.76
CA PRO A 184 -7.34 8.93 -26.69
C PRO A 184 -5.97 8.98 -26.00
N LEU A 185 -4.92 8.48 -26.67
CA LEU A 185 -3.56 8.49 -26.11
C LEU A 185 -3.07 9.91 -25.78
N GLY A 186 -3.46 10.91 -26.59
CA GLY A 186 -3.15 12.33 -26.34
C GLY A 186 -3.64 12.78 -24.97
N ASP A 187 -4.92 12.57 -24.66
CA ASP A 187 -5.51 12.91 -23.36
C ASP A 187 -4.83 12.17 -22.18
N GLN A 188 -4.36 10.93 -22.41
CA GLN A 188 -3.62 10.16 -21.40
C GLN A 188 -2.22 10.76 -21.17
N ILE A 189 -1.54 11.18 -22.23
CA ILE A 189 -0.26 11.91 -22.17
C ILE A 189 -0.45 13.22 -21.43
N GLU A 190 -1.43 14.04 -21.82
CA GLU A 190 -1.74 15.32 -21.17
C GLU A 190 -2.03 15.14 -19.68
N LYS A 191 -2.76 14.07 -19.31
CA LYS A 191 -3.04 13.77 -17.90
C LYS A 191 -1.78 13.47 -17.10
N LEU A 192 -0.85 12.67 -17.63
CA LEU A 192 0.45 12.44 -16.97
C LEU A 192 1.26 13.75 -16.93
N GLN A 193 1.39 14.43 -18.06
CA GLN A 193 2.18 15.65 -18.22
C GLN A 193 1.69 16.81 -17.34
N SER A 194 0.38 16.88 -17.07
CA SER A 194 -0.19 17.88 -16.15
C SER A 194 0.34 17.80 -14.72
N GLN A 195 1.01 16.70 -14.34
CA GLN A 195 1.64 16.50 -13.03
C GLN A 195 3.11 16.92 -13.02
N MET A 196 3.74 17.12 -14.18
CA MET A 196 5.14 17.55 -14.26
C MET A 196 5.29 18.98 -13.73
N GLY A 197 6.41 19.25 -13.06
CA GLY A 197 6.66 20.49 -12.33
C GLY A 197 5.90 20.61 -11.00
N LYS A 198 5.14 19.58 -10.60
CA LYS A 198 4.37 19.56 -9.36
C LYS A 198 4.90 18.52 -8.39
N GLU A 199 4.55 18.73 -7.13
CA GLU A 199 4.73 17.75 -6.08
C GLU A 199 3.43 16.95 -5.91
N ILE A 200 3.59 15.65 -5.73
CA ILE A 200 2.52 14.71 -5.42
C ILE A 200 2.84 13.99 -4.10
N LYS A 201 1.81 13.61 -3.36
CA LYS A 201 1.92 12.90 -2.09
C LYS A 201 1.36 11.49 -2.26
N ALA A 202 2.18 10.48 -1.98
CA ALA A 202 1.73 9.11 -1.81
C ALA A 202 1.44 8.86 -0.32
N THR A 203 0.24 8.40 -0.02
CA THR A 203 -0.18 7.99 1.33
C THR A 203 -0.55 6.52 1.28
N THR A 204 0.16 5.69 2.05
CA THR A 204 -0.06 4.24 2.05
C THR A 204 -0.40 3.75 3.45
N GLY A 205 -1.55 3.08 3.58
CA GLY A 205 -1.98 2.36 4.77
C GLY A 205 -1.43 0.94 4.75
N LEU A 206 -1.08 0.42 5.92
CA LEU A 206 -0.54 -0.91 6.14
C LEU A 206 -1.25 -1.53 7.34
N VAL A 207 -1.65 -2.79 7.18
CA VAL A 207 -2.09 -3.64 8.29
C VAL A 207 -1.25 -4.90 8.29
N VAL A 208 -0.69 -5.22 9.45
CA VAL A 208 0.01 -6.48 9.72
C VAL A 208 -0.76 -7.22 10.81
N TYR A 209 -1.21 -8.43 10.52
CA TYR A 209 -1.93 -9.28 11.46
C TYR A 209 -1.15 -10.56 11.74
N LYS A 210 -0.74 -10.77 12.99
CA LYS A 210 0.02 -11.95 13.42
C LYS A 210 -0.95 -12.99 14.00
N ILE A 211 -0.95 -14.22 13.47
CA ILE A 211 -1.83 -15.29 13.98
C ILE A 211 -1.43 -15.74 15.39
N GLN A 212 -0.13 -15.75 15.69
CA GLN A 212 0.44 -16.34 16.90
C GLN A 212 -0.15 -15.74 18.19
N ASP A 213 -0.24 -14.42 18.24
CA ASP A 213 -0.70 -13.63 19.38
C ASP A 213 -1.98 -12.83 19.07
N GLY A 214 -2.48 -12.90 17.83
CA GLY A 214 -3.61 -12.12 17.35
C GLY A 214 -3.28 -10.63 17.17
N ALA A 215 -2.02 -10.20 17.26
CA ALA A 215 -1.68 -8.79 17.20
C ALA A 215 -2.05 -8.17 15.85
N ILE A 216 -2.72 -7.01 15.89
CA ILE A 216 -3.02 -6.20 14.71
C ILE A 216 -2.23 -4.90 14.81
N HIS A 217 -1.32 -4.68 13.88
CA HIS A 217 -0.62 -3.41 13.74
C HIS A 217 -1.21 -2.66 12.55
N ILE A 218 -1.79 -1.50 12.83
CA ILE A 218 -2.38 -0.60 11.85
C ILE A 218 -1.45 0.60 11.77
N ASN A 219 -0.98 0.94 10.58
CA ASN A 219 -0.08 2.06 10.40
C ASN A 219 -0.25 2.70 9.03
N ASN A 220 0.33 3.88 8.84
CA ASN A 220 0.43 4.52 7.54
C ASN A 220 1.81 5.15 7.34
N ALA A 221 2.13 5.43 6.08
CA ALA A 221 3.30 6.19 5.69
C ALA A 221 2.93 7.21 4.62
N CYS A 222 3.65 8.32 4.62
CA CYS A 222 3.55 9.36 3.61
C CYS A 222 4.91 9.64 2.98
N SER A 223 4.94 9.84 1.67
CA SER A 223 6.14 10.27 0.95
C SER A 223 5.74 11.15 -0.21
N THR A 224 6.56 12.12 -0.58
CA THR A 224 6.28 13.02 -1.70
C THR A 224 7.23 12.78 -2.85
N VAL A 225 6.74 13.00 -4.07
CA VAL A 225 7.55 12.97 -5.30
C VAL A 225 7.38 14.31 -5.97
N ARG A 226 8.50 15.00 -6.20
CA ARG A 226 8.54 16.24 -6.97
C ARG A 226 8.98 15.91 -8.39
N PHE A 227 8.13 16.23 -9.36
CA PHE A 227 8.48 16.12 -10.78
C PHE A 227 9.09 17.42 -11.29
N ARG A 228 10.02 17.28 -12.23
CA ARG A 228 10.63 18.37 -12.97
C ARG A 228 9.63 18.98 -13.97
N PRO A 229 9.76 20.26 -14.37
CA PRO A 229 8.96 20.86 -15.43
C PRO A 229 9.07 20.13 -16.77
N LEU A 230 8.02 20.16 -17.60
CA LEU A 230 7.97 19.45 -18.89
C LEU A 230 9.09 19.82 -19.86
N ASP A 231 9.40 21.10 -19.93
CA ASP A 231 10.41 21.69 -20.80
C ASP A 231 11.83 21.55 -20.24
N CYS A 232 11.99 20.98 -19.03
CA CYS A 232 13.28 20.83 -18.39
C CYS A 232 14.17 19.86 -19.21
N PRO A 233 15.34 20.30 -19.69
CA PRO A 233 16.25 19.45 -20.46
C PRO A 233 17.00 18.47 -19.54
N MET A 234 17.36 17.31 -20.09
CA MET A 234 18.20 16.32 -19.39
C MET A 234 19.61 16.85 -19.16
N SER A 235 20.15 16.67 -17.95
CA SER A 235 21.55 16.93 -17.63
C SER A 235 22.48 15.93 -18.35
N ALA A 236 23.80 16.16 -18.29
CA ALA A 236 24.77 15.21 -18.86
C ALA A 236 24.69 13.83 -18.18
N GLU A 237 24.55 13.81 -16.85
CA GLU A 237 24.41 12.59 -16.05
C GLU A 237 23.07 11.87 -16.35
N GLU A 238 21.99 12.61 -16.55
CA GLU A 238 20.69 12.04 -16.93
C GLU A 238 20.71 11.46 -18.35
N ARG A 239 21.44 12.07 -19.29
CA ARG A 239 21.66 11.46 -20.61
C ARG A 239 22.50 10.18 -20.53
N GLN A 240 23.45 10.13 -19.61
CA GLN A 240 24.21 8.91 -19.35
C GLN A 240 23.31 7.81 -18.78
N LEU A 241 22.42 8.14 -17.82
CA LEU A 241 21.40 7.21 -17.34
C LEU A 241 20.50 6.73 -18.49
N LEU A 242 20.00 7.64 -19.33
CA LEU A 242 19.19 7.28 -20.50
C LEU A 242 19.92 6.30 -21.43
N THR A 243 21.21 6.51 -21.66
CA THR A 243 22.05 5.60 -22.47
C THR A 243 22.20 4.24 -21.79
N SER A 244 22.39 4.20 -20.48
CA SER A 244 22.44 2.94 -19.74
C SER A 244 21.10 2.20 -19.76
N LEU A 245 19.98 2.91 -19.69
CA LEU A 245 18.64 2.31 -19.68
C LEU A 245 18.36 1.56 -20.99
N VAL A 246 18.68 2.15 -22.14
CA VAL A 246 18.34 1.55 -23.45
C VAL A 246 19.06 0.24 -23.77
N GLU A 247 20.10 -0.10 -23.02
CA GLU A 247 20.78 -1.40 -23.10
C GLU A 247 19.92 -2.52 -22.52
N ASP A 248 19.02 -2.20 -21.59
CA ASP A 248 17.99 -3.13 -21.13
C ASP A 248 16.87 -3.24 -22.19
N LYS A 249 16.47 -4.47 -22.48
CA LYS A 249 15.34 -4.76 -23.37
C LYS A 249 14.07 -4.04 -22.92
N GLU A 250 13.87 -3.86 -21.62
CA GLU A 250 12.70 -3.19 -21.06
C GLU A 250 12.58 -1.72 -21.48
N TYR A 251 13.69 -1.00 -21.66
CA TYR A 251 13.70 0.44 -21.96
C TYR A 251 14.13 0.76 -23.39
N LYS A 252 14.24 -0.25 -24.25
CA LYS A 252 14.69 -0.12 -25.64
C LYS A 252 13.84 0.86 -26.46
N TYR A 253 12.57 1.08 -26.09
CA TYR A 253 11.68 2.04 -26.73
C TYR A 253 12.15 3.50 -26.58
N LEU A 254 13.05 3.81 -25.63
CA LEU A 254 13.66 5.13 -25.45
C LEU A 254 14.81 5.41 -26.43
N LYS A 255 15.31 4.39 -27.15
CA LYS A 255 16.45 4.52 -28.08
C LYS A 255 16.36 5.68 -29.09
N PRO A 256 15.18 6.01 -29.68
CA PRO A 256 15.07 7.15 -30.58
C PRO A 256 15.45 8.50 -29.93
N LEU A 257 15.33 8.63 -28.61
CA LEU A 257 15.67 9.86 -27.89
C LEU A 257 17.18 10.14 -27.87
N LEU A 258 18.03 9.12 -28.03
CA LEU A 258 19.49 9.30 -28.11
C LEU A 258 19.94 10.07 -29.35
N LEU A 259 19.08 10.18 -30.38
CA LEU A 259 19.36 10.94 -31.59
C LEU A 259 19.03 12.43 -31.45
N LYS A 260 18.33 12.84 -30.38
CA LYS A 260 17.97 14.23 -30.14
C LYS A 260 19.13 14.98 -29.49
N GLU A 261 19.41 16.18 -30.01
CA GLU A 261 20.41 17.08 -29.40
C GLU A 261 19.99 17.56 -28.01
N ILE A 262 18.69 17.73 -27.79
CA ILE A 262 18.10 18.06 -26.49
C ILE A 262 16.95 17.09 -26.24
N VAL A 263 16.99 16.41 -25.10
CA VAL A 263 15.91 15.56 -24.60
C VAL A 263 15.31 16.27 -23.39
N THR A 264 13.99 16.36 -23.31
CA THR A 264 13.27 16.98 -22.19
C THR A 264 12.43 15.97 -21.41
N VAL A 265 11.89 16.39 -20.27
CA VAL A 265 10.92 15.59 -19.50
C VAL A 265 9.69 15.24 -20.35
N GLN A 266 9.24 16.17 -21.18
CA GLN A 266 8.15 15.93 -22.14
C GLN A 266 8.44 14.72 -23.02
N ASP A 267 9.64 14.63 -23.62
CA ASP A 267 10.04 13.50 -24.46
C ASP A 267 9.97 12.15 -23.74
N ILE A 268 10.42 12.11 -22.49
CA ILE A 268 10.37 10.89 -21.66
C ILE A 268 8.92 10.49 -21.37
N THR A 269 8.09 11.44 -20.94
CA THR A 269 6.68 11.16 -20.62
C THR A 269 5.87 10.71 -21.84
N GLU A 270 6.15 11.27 -23.02
CA GLU A 270 5.53 10.83 -24.28
C GLU A 270 5.92 9.40 -24.62
N ALA A 271 7.22 9.08 -24.62
CA ALA A 271 7.71 7.74 -24.90
C ALA A 271 7.15 6.70 -23.90
N TYR A 272 7.11 7.06 -22.62
CA TYR A 272 6.55 6.24 -21.54
C TYR A 272 5.05 5.92 -21.75
N CYS A 273 4.27 6.91 -22.17
CA CYS A 273 2.85 6.72 -22.48
C CYS A 273 2.61 5.95 -23.79
N VAL A 274 3.42 6.18 -24.82
CA VAL A 274 3.37 5.44 -26.09
C VAL A 274 3.65 3.95 -25.86
N GLU A 275 4.61 3.63 -24.99
CA GLU A 275 4.89 2.25 -24.56
C GLU A 275 3.74 1.66 -23.71
N GLY A 276 2.85 2.50 -23.18
CA GLY A 276 1.73 2.08 -22.35
C GLY A 276 2.10 1.81 -20.89
N LYS A 277 3.30 2.23 -20.45
CA LYS A 277 3.77 2.01 -19.08
C LYS A 277 2.89 2.70 -18.03
N HIS A 278 2.19 3.79 -18.38
CA HIS A 278 1.28 4.52 -17.50
C HIS A 278 0.01 3.77 -17.11
N LYS A 279 -0.38 2.75 -17.88
CA LYS A 279 -1.65 2.04 -17.69
C LYS A 279 -1.70 1.37 -16.32
N ASN A 280 -2.91 1.32 -15.74
CA ASN A 280 -3.22 0.70 -14.44
C ASN A 280 -2.54 1.35 -13.22
N LYS A 281 -1.92 2.52 -13.38
CA LYS A 281 -1.22 3.24 -12.30
C LYS A 281 -1.95 4.51 -11.90
N ALA A 282 -2.04 4.75 -10.59
CA ALA A 282 -2.58 5.99 -10.05
C ALA A 282 -1.71 7.16 -10.52
N GLY A 283 -2.31 8.20 -11.10
CA GLY A 283 -1.56 9.29 -11.74
C GLY A 283 -0.81 8.89 -13.01
N GLY A 284 -0.92 7.65 -13.47
CA GLY A 284 -0.26 7.21 -14.69
C GLY A 284 1.26 7.05 -14.56
N PHE A 285 1.81 7.00 -13.35
CA PHE A 285 3.26 6.84 -13.15
C PHE A 285 3.52 5.75 -12.12
N GLY A 286 4.71 5.17 -12.12
CA GLY A 286 5.15 4.29 -11.05
C GLY A 286 6.65 4.38 -10.87
N ILE A 287 7.11 4.82 -9.72
CA ILE A 287 8.53 5.14 -9.53
C ILE A 287 9.48 3.92 -9.62
N GLN A 288 8.95 2.70 -9.64
CA GLN A 288 9.75 1.51 -9.96
C GLN A 288 10.17 1.44 -11.44
N ASP A 289 9.51 2.21 -12.31
CA ASP A 289 9.89 2.36 -13.72
C ASP A 289 11.05 3.37 -13.79
N ARG A 290 12.26 2.88 -14.04
CA ARG A 290 13.53 3.63 -13.84
C ARG A 290 13.64 4.88 -14.72
N GLU A 291 13.06 4.86 -15.90
CA GLU A 291 12.99 6.01 -16.80
C GLU A 291 12.30 7.23 -16.18
N LEU A 292 11.41 7.05 -15.19
CA LEU A 292 10.80 8.16 -14.48
C LEU A 292 11.77 8.92 -13.58
N PHE A 293 12.93 8.35 -13.22
CA PHE A 293 13.98 9.11 -12.53
C PHE A 293 14.58 10.21 -13.40
N LEU A 294 14.38 10.19 -14.72
CA LEU A 294 14.69 11.31 -15.60
C LEU A 294 13.69 12.47 -15.43
N CYS A 295 12.45 12.16 -15.01
CA CYS A 295 11.38 13.12 -14.78
C CYS A 295 11.28 13.60 -13.33
N ILE A 296 11.84 12.85 -12.37
CA ILE A 296 11.78 13.15 -10.94
C ILE A 296 12.92 14.11 -10.56
N GLU A 297 12.60 15.12 -9.76
CA GLU A 297 13.57 16.01 -9.12
C GLU A 297 14.05 15.39 -7.81
N ASN A 298 13.11 15.04 -6.93
CA ASN A 298 13.40 14.35 -5.68
C ASN A 298 12.18 13.55 -5.17
N ILE A 299 12.45 12.62 -4.27
CA ILE A 299 11.48 11.88 -3.48
C ILE A 299 11.81 12.17 -2.02
N HIS A 300 10.87 12.71 -1.25
CA HIS A 300 11.03 12.89 0.19
C HIS A 300 10.29 11.78 0.96
N GLY A 301 11.01 11.05 1.80
CA GLY A 301 10.54 9.89 2.56
C GLY A 301 10.83 8.55 1.89
N ASP A 302 10.13 7.50 2.35
CA ASP A 302 10.35 6.13 1.89
C ASP A 302 9.77 5.89 0.47
N PRO A 303 10.59 5.66 -0.56
CA PRO A 303 10.10 5.41 -1.91
C PRO A 303 9.24 4.13 -2.01
N CYS A 304 9.43 3.14 -1.13
CA CYS A 304 8.57 1.95 -1.07
C CYS A 304 7.11 2.32 -0.72
N THR A 305 6.89 3.40 0.05
CA THR A 305 5.56 3.97 0.30
C THR A 305 4.90 4.44 -0.99
N VAL A 306 5.67 5.05 -1.90
CA VAL A 306 5.18 5.52 -3.21
C VAL A 306 4.87 4.35 -4.14
N VAL A 307 5.71 3.31 -4.14
CA VAL A 307 5.45 2.05 -4.88
C VAL A 307 4.15 1.40 -4.39
N GLY A 308 3.87 1.53 -3.09
CA GLY A 308 2.58 1.23 -2.47
C GLY A 308 2.66 0.23 -1.31
N LEU A 309 3.83 0.01 -0.71
CA LEU A 309 3.99 -0.81 0.48
C LEU A 309 5.18 -0.30 1.33
N PRO A 310 4.96 0.23 2.55
CA PRO A 310 6.02 0.83 3.36
C PRO A 310 6.86 -0.25 4.05
N VAL A 311 7.89 -0.74 3.35
CA VAL A 311 8.74 -1.85 3.81
C VAL A 311 9.47 -1.52 5.09
N SER A 312 9.90 -0.26 5.26
CA SER A 312 10.53 0.22 6.48
C SER A 312 9.68 -0.09 7.73
N ILE A 313 8.38 0.16 7.65
CA ILE A 313 7.42 -0.15 8.70
C ILE A 313 7.26 -1.66 8.87
N ILE A 314 7.10 -2.42 7.78
CA ILE A 314 6.98 -3.89 7.85
C ILE A 314 8.18 -4.50 8.58
N ASN A 315 9.39 -4.08 8.21
CA ASN A 315 10.63 -4.57 8.80
C ASN A 315 10.66 -4.31 10.31
N SER A 316 10.27 -3.11 10.76
CA SER A 316 10.19 -2.82 12.19
C SER A 316 9.16 -3.69 12.94
N ARG A 317 8.06 -4.10 12.28
CA ARG A 317 7.03 -4.96 12.89
C ARG A 317 7.44 -6.43 12.92
N PHE A 318 8.46 -6.80 12.15
CA PHE A 318 8.99 -8.15 12.07
C PHE A 318 10.19 -8.39 12.99
N ILE A 319 10.68 -7.37 13.71
CA ILE A 319 11.81 -7.50 14.65
C ILE A 319 11.58 -8.60 15.69
N ASP A 320 10.35 -8.74 16.19
CA ASP A 320 9.97 -9.77 17.16
C ASP A 320 9.48 -11.07 16.52
N SER A 321 9.51 -11.15 15.19
CA SER A 321 9.16 -12.34 14.42
C SER A 321 10.45 -13.04 13.99
N PHE A 322 10.47 -14.37 13.87
CA PHE A 322 11.63 -15.10 13.31
C PHE A 322 11.81 -14.91 11.78
N ILE A 323 11.40 -13.75 11.25
CA ILE A 323 11.45 -13.40 9.82
C ILE A 323 12.71 -12.59 9.56
N THR A 324 13.50 -13.02 8.59
CA THR A 324 14.63 -12.24 8.08
C THR A 324 14.22 -11.56 6.78
N MET A 325 14.07 -10.25 6.81
CA MET A 325 13.89 -9.43 5.61
C MET A 325 15.23 -8.90 5.12
N ARG A 326 15.33 -8.63 3.80
CA ARG A 326 16.40 -7.78 3.29
C ARG A 326 16.32 -6.39 3.91
N SER A 327 17.46 -5.73 4.05
CA SER A 327 17.49 -4.35 4.51
C SER A 327 16.78 -3.42 3.52
N VAL A 328 16.23 -2.32 4.02
CA VAL A 328 15.57 -1.31 3.17
C VAL A 328 16.52 -0.78 2.09
N SER A 329 17.81 -0.62 2.44
CA SER A 329 18.84 -0.17 1.50
C SER A 329 19.08 -1.17 0.35
N GLU A 330 19.10 -2.47 0.64
CA GLU A 330 19.22 -3.51 -0.40
C GLU A 330 18.00 -3.54 -1.32
N ILE A 331 16.80 -3.32 -0.77
CA ILE A 331 15.56 -3.29 -1.55
C ILE A 331 15.55 -2.06 -2.47
N ILE A 332 15.89 -0.88 -1.95
CA ILE A 332 16.04 0.36 -2.73
C ILE A 332 17.06 0.15 -3.85
N SER A 333 18.23 -0.39 -3.54
CA SER A 333 19.30 -0.63 -4.53
C SER A 333 18.91 -1.66 -5.59
N SER A 334 17.96 -2.55 -5.30
CA SER A 334 17.45 -3.53 -6.26
C SER A 334 16.49 -2.92 -7.29
N TYR A 335 15.84 -1.80 -6.98
CA TYR A 335 15.02 -1.03 -7.93
C TYR A 335 15.83 0.04 -8.65
N TRP A 336 16.72 0.72 -7.91
CA TRP A 336 17.45 1.90 -8.35
C TRP A 336 18.96 1.73 -8.14
N PRO A 337 19.62 0.96 -9.03
CA PRO A 337 21.02 0.58 -8.88
C PRO A 337 22.01 1.70 -9.21
N GLU A 338 21.60 2.77 -9.89
CA GLU A 338 22.51 3.88 -10.21
C GLU A 338 22.53 4.94 -9.11
N GLU A 339 23.67 5.57 -8.93
CA GLU A 339 23.86 6.61 -7.90
C GLU A 339 22.94 7.81 -8.14
N ILE A 340 22.81 8.27 -9.39
CA ILE A 340 21.93 9.38 -9.77
C ILE A 340 20.47 9.14 -9.39
N GLU A 341 20.01 7.89 -9.42
CA GLU A 341 18.65 7.54 -8.98
C GLU A 341 18.55 7.68 -7.45
N ARG A 342 19.51 7.11 -6.72
CA ARG A 342 19.50 7.13 -5.25
C ARG A 342 19.71 8.52 -4.66
N THR A 343 20.49 9.39 -5.30
CA THR A 343 20.70 10.78 -4.83
C THR A 343 19.42 11.61 -4.87
N LYS A 344 18.42 11.20 -5.67
CA LYS A 344 17.10 11.85 -5.72
C LYS A 344 16.19 11.39 -4.57
N ILE A 345 16.56 10.36 -3.81
CA ILE A 345 15.78 9.87 -2.66
C ILE A 345 16.33 10.53 -1.38
N VAL A 346 15.51 11.37 -0.76
CA VAL A 346 15.82 12.11 0.46
C VAL A 346 15.03 11.50 1.61
N TYR A 347 15.73 10.74 2.47
CA TYR A 347 15.14 10.02 3.60
C TYR A 347 14.87 10.91 4.80
#